data_AF-A0A849S3V1-F1
#
_entry.id   AF-A0A849S3V1-F1
#
_cell.length_a   1.000
_cell.length_b   1.000
_cell.length_c   1.000
_cell.angle_alpha   90.00
_cell.angle_beta   90.00
_cell.angle_gamma   90.00
#
_symmetry.space_group_name_H-M   'P 1'
#
loop_
_entity.id
_entity.type
_entity.pdbx_description
1 polymer ?
#
loop_
_entity_poly.entity_id
_entity_poly.type
_entity_poly.pdbx_seq_one_letter_code
_entity_poly.pdbx_strand_id
1 'polypeptide(L)' 'MNTTLLEQASQLDIDEQIELVEAIWNGIVNRGVAPSITDVQKRELDGRLADYLAYPNDVLSWDEVKAAALAKISE' A
#
# COMPACT_ATOMS: atom_id res chain seq x y z
N MET A 1 4.51 21.50 4.06
CA MET A 1 5.35 20.28 4.04
C MET A 1 6.76 20.69 4.44
N ASN A 2 7.39 20.02 5.39
CA ASN A 2 8.78 20.32 5.78
C ASN A 2 9.71 19.64 4.75
N THR A 3 10.18 20.41 3.77
CA THR A 3 10.98 19.89 2.65
C THR A 3 12.35 19.41 3.10
N THR A 4 12.93 20.03 4.12
CA THR A 4 14.22 19.62 4.71
C THR A 4 14.14 18.22 5.34
N LEU A 5 13.04 17.89 6.03
CA LEU A 5 12.86 16.54 6.59
C LEU A 5 12.72 15.49 5.49
N LEU A 6 12.04 15.84 4.39
CA LEU A 6 11.89 14.95 3.24
C LEU A 6 13.23 14.73 2.53
N GLU A 7 14.05 15.77 2.39
CA GLU A 7 15.41 15.69 1.86
C GLU A 7 16.29 14.79 2.73
N GLN A 8 16.20 14.89 4.06
CA GLN A 8 16.95 14.02 4.97
C GLN A 8 16.51 12.56 4.86
N ALA A 9 15.19 12.31 4.84
CA ALA A 9 14.66 10.96 4.68
C ALA A 9 15.08 10.34 3.35
N SER A 10 15.16 11.12 2.26
CA SER A 10 15.57 10.60 0.95
C SER A 10 17.07 10.29 0.83
N GLN A 11 17.91 10.73 1.78
CA GLN A 11 19.33 10.36 1.83
C GLN A 11 19.60 9.04 2.58
N LEU A 12 18.61 8.51 3.30
CA LEU A 12 18.72 7.21 3.95
C LEU A 12 18.80 6.09 2.91
N ASP A 13 19.32 4.92 3.28
CA ASP A 13 19.20 3.77 2.39
C ASP A 13 17.73 3.30 2.27
N ILE A 14 17.43 2.44 1.29
CA ILE A 14 16.05 2.09 0.98
C ILE A 14 15.37 1.35 2.13
N ASP A 15 16.11 0.56 2.91
CA ASP A 15 15.55 -0.22 4.02
C ASP A 15 15.21 0.73 5.17
N GLU A 16 16.11 1.68 5.49
CA GLU A 16 15.85 2.75 6.46
C GLU A 16 14.69 3.66 6.05
N GLN A 17 14.54 3.95 4.76
CA GLN A 17 13.40 4.72 4.25
C GLN A 17 12.08 3.98 4.49
N ILE A 18 12.04 2.68 4.22
CA ILE A 18 10.86 1.84 4.46
C ILE A 18 10.55 1.78 5.95
N GLU A 19 11.55 1.55 6.80
CA GLU A 19 11.38 1.50 8.25
C GLU A 19 10.83 2.83 8.80
N LEU A 20 11.34 3.97 8.30
CA LEU A 20 10.85 5.29 8.69
C LEU A 20 9.39 5.50 8.30
N VAL A 21 9.00 5.12 7.07
CA VAL A 21 7.60 5.21 6.61
C VAL A 21 6.69 4.38 7.50
N GLU A 22 7.08 3.14 7.83
CA GLU A 22 6.33 2.27 8.73
C GLU A 22 6.21 2.84 10.15
N ALA A 23 7.32 3.35 10.71
CA ALA A 23 7.32 3.94 12.05
C ALA A 23 6.40 5.16 12.14
N ILE A 24 6.41 6.04 11.12
CA ILE A 24 5.50 7.19 11.04
C ILE A 24 4.05 6.72 10.96
N TRP A 25 3.76 5.75 10.08
CA TRP A 25 2.42 5.21 9.91
C TRP A 25 1.88 4.57 11.19
N ASN A 26 2.68 3.73 11.84
CA ASN A 26 2.34 3.12 13.14
C ASN A 26 2.07 4.19 14.20
N GLY A 27 2.86 5.26 14.23
CA GLY A 27 2.63 6.40 15.12
C GLY A 27 1.28 7.10 14.88
N ILE A 28 0.83 7.23 13.63
CA ILE A 28 -0.49 7.79 13.26
C ILE A 28 -1.61 6.87 13.77
N VAL A 29 -1.50 5.57 13.51
CA VAL A 29 -2.49 4.57 13.95
C VAL A 29 -2.60 4.55 15.48
N ASN A 30 -1.48 4.55 16.19
CA ASN A 30 -1.43 4.50 17.66
C ASN A 30 -2.06 5.73 18.33
N ARG A 31 -2.12 6.87 17.63
CA ARG A 31 -2.82 8.07 18.11
C ARG A 31 -4.33 8.06 17.84
N GLY A 32 -4.86 7.01 17.20
CA GLY A 32 -6.27 6.91 16.84
C GLY A 32 -6.72 7.90 15.76
N VAL A 33 -5.77 8.44 14.99
CA VAL A 33 -6.05 9.40 13.90
C VAL A 33 -6.01 8.75 12.51
N ALA A 34 -5.93 7.42 12.46
CA ALA A 34 -6.07 6.68 11.21
C ALA A 34 -7.45 6.98 10.59
N PRO A 35 -7.53 7.25 9.27
CA PRO A 35 -8.80 7.47 8.62
C PRO A 35 -9.71 6.26 8.81
N SER A 36 -10.95 6.50 9.22
CA SER A 36 -11.96 5.43 9.20
C SER A 36 -12.25 5.04 7.76
N ILE A 37 -12.35 3.75 7.49
CA ILE A 37 -12.87 3.27 6.21
C ILE A 37 -14.37 3.55 6.14
N THR A 38 -14.85 3.93 4.97
CA THR A 38 -16.30 4.08 4.72
C THR A 38 -16.97 2.72 4.65
N ASP A 39 -18.29 2.66 4.86
CA ASP A 39 -19.06 1.42 4.70
C ASP A 39 -18.95 0.82 3.30
N VAL A 40 -18.79 1.67 2.28
CA VAL A 40 -18.57 1.25 0.89
C VAL A 40 -17.23 0.55 0.75
N GLN A 41 -16.16 1.13 1.30
CA GLN A 41 -14.83 0.53 1.29
C GLN A 41 -14.80 -0.79 2.08
N LYS A 42 -15.47 -0.82 3.25
CA LYS A 42 -15.56 -2.04 4.04
C LYS A 42 -16.25 -3.17 3.28
N ARG A 43 -17.41 -2.88 2.65
CA ARG A 43 -18.14 -3.86 1.84
C ARG A 43 -17.33 -4.39 0.66
N GLU A 44 -16.58 -3.52 0.00
CA GLU A 44 -15.67 -3.93 -1.08
C GLU A 44 -14.59 -4.89 -0.58
N LEU A 45 -13.97 -4.60 0.58
CA LEU A 45 -12.97 -5.47 1.17
C LEU A 45 -13.56 -6.82 1.60
N ASP A 46 -14.73 -6.80 2.24
CA ASP A 46 -15.44 -8.03 2.64
C ASP A 46 -15.80 -8.88 1.42
N GLY A 47 -16.24 -8.26 0.32
CA GLY A 47 -16.53 -8.94 -0.95
C GLY A 47 -15.29 -9.58 -1.57
N ARG A 48 -14.20 -8.82 -1.70
CA ARG A 48 -12.92 -9.35 -2.23
C ARG A 48 -12.37 -10.50 -1.41
N LEU A 49 -12.53 -10.44 -0.08
CA LEU A 49 -12.13 -11.53 0.79
C LEU A 49 -12.97 -12.78 0.55
N ALA A 50 -14.30 -12.64 0.44
CA ALA A 50 -15.18 -13.76 0.14
C ALA A 50 -14.87 -14.41 -1.22
N ASP A 51 -14.63 -13.59 -2.24
CA ASP A 51 -14.28 -14.04 -3.59
C ASP A 51 -12.94 -14.80 -3.58
N TYR A 52 -11.92 -14.26 -2.90
CA TYR A 52 -10.63 -14.95 -2.76
C TYR A 52 -10.76 -16.29 -2.01
N LEU A 53 -11.56 -16.34 -0.96
CA LEU A 53 -11.80 -17.58 -0.23
C LEU A 53 -12.55 -18.63 -1.08
N ALA A 54 -13.45 -18.19 -1.96
CA ALA A 54 -14.16 -19.07 -2.88
C ALA A 54 -13.27 -19.54 -4.05
N TYR A 55 -12.37 -18.67 -4.53
CA TYR A 55 -11.51 -18.90 -5.69
C TYR A 55 -10.04 -18.56 -5.40
N PRO A 56 -9.34 -19.32 -4.53
CA PRO A 56 -8.00 -18.95 -4.04
C PRO A 56 -6.92 -18.93 -5.12
N ASN A 57 -7.16 -19.58 -6.25
CA ASN A 57 -6.26 -19.61 -7.40
C ASN A 57 -6.67 -18.63 -8.52
N ASP A 58 -7.75 -17.88 -8.36
CA ASP A 58 -8.14 -16.81 -9.28
C ASP A 58 -7.34 -15.54 -8.95
N VAL A 59 -6.03 -15.66 -9.11
CA VAL A 59 -5.03 -14.64 -8.81
C VAL A 59 -4.06 -14.53 -9.97
N LEU A 60 -3.57 -13.32 -10.22
CA LEU A 60 -2.46 -13.10 -11.14
C LEU A 60 -1.14 -13.24 -10.39
N SER A 61 -0.17 -13.86 -11.04
CA SER A 61 1.21 -13.84 -10.56
C SER A 61 1.78 -12.42 -10.61
N TRP A 62 2.80 -12.17 -9.79
CA TRP A 62 3.50 -10.88 -9.81
C TRP A 62 4.09 -10.57 -11.21
N ASP A 63 4.59 -11.58 -11.91
CA ASP A 63 5.16 -11.41 -13.25
C ASP A 63 4.10 -10.94 -14.25
N GLU A 64 2.88 -11.49 -14.20
CA GLU A 64 1.76 -11.04 -15.04
C GLU A 64 1.35 -9.60 -14.73
N VAL A 65 1.22 -9.26 -13.44
CA VAL A 65 0.88 -7.89 -13.01
C VAL A 65 1.95 -6.90 -13.47
N LYS A 66 3.22 -7.24 -13.29
CA LYS A 66 4.35 -6.40 -13.68
C LYS A 66 4.41 -6.21 -15.19
N ALA A 67 4.22 -7.29 -15.96
CA ALA A 67 4.19 -7.22 -17.42
C ALA A 67 3.07 -6.29 -17.92
N ALA A 68 1.87 -6.44 -17.37
CA ALA A 68 0.72 -5.59 -17.71
C ALA A 68 0.96 -4.11 -17.35
N ALA A 69 1.58 -3.83 -16.19
CA ALA A 69 1.91 -2.46 -15.79
C ALA A 69 2.95 -1.80 -16.70
N LEU A 70 4.02 -2.52 -17.07
CA LEU A 70 5.05 -2.00 -17.99
C LEU A 70 4.51 -1.76 -19.40
N ALA A 71 3.62 -2.63 -19.90
CA ALA A 71 2.97 -2.43 -21.18
C ALA A 71 2.21 -1.09 -21.23
N LYS A 72 1.44 -0.78 -20.16
CA LYS A 72 0.68 0.48 -20.05
C LYS A 72 1.54 1.75 -19.97
N ILE A 73 2.76 1.65 -19.46
CA ILE A 73 3.68 2.81 -19.37
C ILE A 73 4.35 3.09 -20.73
N SER A 74 4.35 2.10 -21.63
CA SER A 74 5.01 2.18 -22.94
C SER A 74 4.07 2.63 -24.08
N GLU A 75 2.77 2.81 -23.79
CA GLU A 75 1.72 3.35 -24.68
C GLU A 75 1.59 4.87 -24.52
#